data_AF-A0A831R6L4-F1
#
_entry.id   AF-A0A831R6L4-F1
#
_cell.length_a   1.000
_cell.length_b   1.000
_cell.length_c   1.000
_cell.angle_alpha   90.00
_cell.angle_beta   90.00
_cell.angle_gamma   90.00
#
_symmetry.space_group_name_H-M   'P 1'
#
loop_
_entity.id
_entity.type
_entity.pdbx_description
1 polymer ?
#
loop_
_entity_poly.entity_id
_entity_poly.type
_entity_poly.pdbx_seq_one_letter_code
_entity_poly.pdbx_strand_id
1 'polypeptide(L)'
;MKFQVPETPVIVGTLGQSNNMLLIKYSQSAGKRYISFSTEDSLDTGRCERADFFMAVIGTEPANHCDETAVTSFQNVFRNGSDSGVWNTDERDFYYFLSDDDRSFVFFSSNDGRLIKLESDFLDAKDFQAALGIVEPH
;
A
#
# COMPACT_ATOMS: atom_id res chain seq x y z
N MET A 1 6.28 -10.22 -11.39
CA MET A 1 4.90 -9.79 -11.09
C MET A 1 4.31 -9.05 -12.28
N LYS A 2 3.10 -9.41 -12.69
CA LYS A 2 2.31 -8.63 -13.67
C LYS A 2 1.20 -7.95 -12.88
N PHE A 3 1.18 -6.62 -12.91
CA PHE A 3 0.09 -5.87 -12.29
C PHE A 3 -1.15 -5.98 -13.18
N GLN A 4 -2.27 -6.33 -12.58
CA GLN A 4 -3.57 -6.30 -13.22
C GLN A 4 -4.35 -5.15 -12.63
N VAL A 5 -5.12 -4.45 -13.43
CA VAL A 5 -5.95 -3.35 -12.94
C VAL A 5 -7.32 -3.49 -13.58
N PRO A 6 -8.40 -3.01 -12.92
CA PRO A 6 -9.72 -3.05 -13.49
C PRO A 6 -9.76 -2.48 -14.92
N GLU A 7 -10.62 -3.05 -15.76
CA GLU A 7 -10.76 -2.61 -17.15
C GLU A 7 -11.30 -1.17 -17.24
N THR A 8 -11.17 -0.58 -18.44
CA THR A 8 -11.76 0.72 -18.80
C THR A 8 -11.31 1.93 -17.94
N PRO A 9 -10.00 2.16 -17.76
CA PRO A 9 -9.52 3.40 -17.15
C PRO A 9 -9.90 4.62 -18.00
N VAL A 10 -10.22 5.73 -17.33
CA VAL A 10 -10.52 7.02 -17.96
C VAL A 10 -9.22 7.78 -18.25
N ILE A 11 -8.24 7.72 -17.33
CA ILE A 11 -6.94 8.40 -17.45
C ILE A 11 -5.85 7.47 -16.92
N VAL A 12 -4.73 7.42 -17.62
CA VAL A 12 -3.47 6.84 -17.14
C VAL A 12 -2.40 7.92 -17.21
N GLY A 13 -1.71 8.17 -16.10
CA GLY A 13 -0.70 9.23 -16.01
C GLY A 13 0.47 8.82 -15.14
N THR A 14 1.63 9.46 -15.37
CA THR A 14 2.82 9.28 -14.54
C THR A 14 3.29 10.63 -14.01
N LEU A 15 3.71 10.67 -12.75
CA LEU A 15 4.26 11.84 -12.08
C LEU A 15 5.68 11.49 -11.57
N GLY A 16 6.69 11.99 -12.28
CA GLY A 16 8.09 11.57 -12.10
C GLY A 16 8.97 12.47 -11.22
N GLN A 17 8.45 13.51 -10.58
CA GLN A 17 9.31 14.53 -9.95
C GLN A 17 9.80 14.21 -8.53
N SER A 18 9.18 13.27 -7.81
CA SER A 18 9.67 12.91 -6.46
C SER A 18 9.44 11.44 -6.03
N ASN A 19 8.31 10.81 -6.41
CA ASN A 19 7.93 9.49 -5.88
C ASN A 19 7.59 8.45 -6.98
N ASN A 20 8.07 8.68 -8.21
CA ASN A 20 7.81 7.84 -9.39
C ASN A 20 6.41 7.23 -9.40
N MET A 21 5.38 8.08 -9.48
CA MET A 21 4.00 7.65 -9.30
C MET A 21 3.35 7.32 -10.64
N LEU A 22 2.74 6.15 -10.76
CA LEU A 22 1.77 5.79 -11.78
C LEU A 22 0.36 5.98 -11.19
N LEU A 23 -0.49 6.73 -11.86
CA LEU A 23 -1.88 6.97 -11.47
C LEU A 23 -2.82 6.49 -12.56
N ILE A 24 -3.82 5.70 -12.17
CA ILE A 24 -4.86 5.18 -13.04
C ILE A 24 -6.20 5.62 -12.46
N LYS A 25 -6.98 6.38 -13.23
CA LYS A 25 -8.29 6.89 -12.80
C LYS A 25 -9.42 6.19 -13.52
N TYR A 26 -10.50 5.93 -12.77
CA TYR A 26 -11.75 5.31 -13.20
C TYR A 26 -12.95 6.25 -13.06
N SER A 27 -12.70 7.53 -12.80
CA SER A 27 -13.73 8.57 -12.70
C SER A 27 -13.21 9.90 -13.24
N GLN A 28 -14.14 10.69 -13.80
CA GLN A 28 -13.92 12.08 -14.18
C GLN A 28 -13.83 13.01 -12.95
N SER A 29 -14.37 12.58 -11.81
CA SER A 29 -14.32 13.37 -10.57
C SER A 29 -12.90 13.46 -10.03
N ALA A 30 -12.56 14.61 -9.45
CA ALA A 30 -11.28 14.81 -8.79
C ALA A 30 -11.18 13.94 -7.53
N GLY A 31 -10.04 13.28 -7.34
CA GLY A 31 -9.76 12.48 -6.13
C GLY A 31 -10.68 11.28 -5.90
N LYS A 32 -11.36 10.78 -6.94
CA LYS A 32 -12.27 9.64 -6.82
C LYS A 32 -11.95 8.52 -7.80
N ARG A 33 -12.18 7.28 -7.36
CA ARG A 33 -12.01 6.02 -8.08
C ARG A 33 -10.67 5.96 -8.81
N TYR A 34 -9.60 5.73 -8.08
CA TYR A 34 -8.26 5.64 -8.64
C TYR A 34 -7.43 4.50 -8.03
N ILE A 35 -6.38 4.13 -8.75
CA ILE A 35 -5.30 3.27 -8.27
C ILE A 35 -4.01 4.04 -8.49
N SER A 36 -3.18 4.18 -7.47
CA SER A 36 -1.84 4.75 -7.59
C SER A 36 -0.77 3.77 -7.12
N PHE A 37 0.31 3.69 -7.89
CA PHE A 37 1.55 3.00 -7.52
C PHE A 37 2.64 4.05 -7.36
N SER A 38 3.40 4.01 -6.27
CA SER A 38 4.49 4.95 -6.02
C SER A 38 5.64 4.27 -5.29
N THR A 39 6.86 4.80 -5.45
CA THR A 39 7.99 4.43 -4.60
C THR A 39 7.99 5.29 -3.34
N GLU A 40 8.22 4.68 -2.19
CA GLU A 40 8.32 5.35 -0.89
C GLU A 40 9.76 5.30 -0.39
N ASP A 41 10.59 6.15 -0.97
CA ASP A 41 12.04 6.16 -0.72
C ASP A 41 12.42 6.90 0.58
N SER A 42 11.50 7.68 1.15
CA SER A 42 11.72 8.52 2.33
C SER A 42 10.97 8.06 3.58
N LEU A 43 10.41 6.84 3.58
CA LEU A 43 9.71 6.33 4.76
C LEU A 43 10.72 6.12 5.89
N ASP A 44 10.60 6.91 6.95
CA ASP A 44 11.38 6.74 8.17
C ASP A 44 10.77 5.58 8.99
N THR A 45 11.42 4.42 8.95
CA THR A 45 11.04 3.25 9.74
C THR A 45 11.55 3.31 11.17
N GLY A 46 12.12 4.44 11.61
CA GLY A 46 12.52 4.55 13.01
C GLY A 46 13.70 3.66 13.37
N ARG A 47 14.63 3.46 12.44
CA ARG A 47 15.85 2.63 12.59
C ARG A 47 15.61 1.12 12.73
N CYS A 48 14.41 0.62 12.54
CA CYS A 48 14.16 -0.83 12.42
C CYS A 48 13.98 -1.26 10.96
N GLU A 49 14.15 -2.55 10.71
CA GLU A 49 13.91 -3.15 9.40
C GLU A 49 12.44 -2.94 8.99
N ARG A 50 12.18 -2.83 7.68
CA ARG A 50 10.83 -2.52 7.19
C ARG A 50 9.79 -3.54 7.63
N ALA A 51 10.14 -4.82 7.63
CA ALA A 51 9.24 -5.88 8.04
C ALA A 51 8.81 -5.70 9.52
N ASP A 52 9.79 -5.51 10.41
CA ASP A 52 9.55 -5.26 11.83
C ASP A 52 8.73 -3.98 12.04
N PHE A 53 9.02 -2.92 11.27
CA PHE A 53 8.27 -1.68 11.30
C PHE A 53 6.78 -1.89 10.97
N PHE A 54 6.47 -2.53 9.85
CA PHE A 54 5.08 -2.76 9.46
C PHE A 54 4.36 -3.70 10.43
N MET A 55 5.03 -4.73 10.95
CA MET A 55 4.47 -5.62 11.98
C MET A 55 4.17 -4.86 13.28
N ALA A 56 5.04 -3.95 13.70
CA ALA A 56 4.79 -3.06 14.85
C ALA A 56 3.62 -2.10 14.58
N VAL A 57 3.52 -1.54 13.37
CA VAL A 57 2.43 -0.65 12.97
C VAL A 57 1.08 -1.39 12.97
N ILE A 58 1.03 -2.62 12.43
CA ILE A 58 -0.17 -3.46 12.44
C ILE A 58 -0.55 -3.87 13.88
N GLY A 59 0.45 -3.99 14.76
CA GLY A 59 0.29 -4.35 16.17
C GLY A 59 0.44 -5.85 16.43
N THR A 60 1.12 -6.57 15.54
CA THR A 60 1.43 -8.00 15.69
C THR A 60 2.71 -8.24 16.48
N GLU A 61 3.62 -7.26 16.53
CA GLU A 61 4.88 -7.31 17.28
C GLU A 61 5.01 -6.07 18.19
N PRO A 62 5.67 -6.18 19.35
CA PRO A 62 5.95 -5.01 20.18
C PRO A 62 6.90 -4.05 19.45
N ALA A 63 6.64 -2.74 19.56
CA ALA A 63 7.47 -1.70 18.94
C ALA A 63 8.85 -1.52 19.61
N ASN A 64 9.27 -2.43 20.49
CA ASN A 64 10.46 -2.32 21.34
C ASN A 64 11.80 -2.20 20.58
N HIS A 65 11.81 -2.52 19.28
CA HIS A 65 12.97 -2.39 18.40
C HIS A 65 12.86 -1.26 17.38
N CYS A 66 11.68 -0.64 17.26
CA CYS A 66 11.40 0.46 16.33
C CYS A 66 11.27 1.79 17.08
N ASP A 67 11.51 2.91 16.40
CA ASP A 67 11.17 4.22 16.96
C ASP A 67 9.64 4.32 17.17
N GLU A 68 9.23 4.42 18.43
CA GLU A 68 7.80 4.49 18.81
C GLU A 68 7.10 5.70 18.19
N THR A 69 7.80 6.82 17.97
CA THR A 69 7.23 8.02 17.35
C THR A 69 6.93 7.77 15.89
N ALA A 70 7.82 7.09 15.16
CA ALA A 70 7.60 6.70 13.78
C ALA A 70 6.41 5.73 13.65
N VAL A 71 6.37 4.68 14.49
CA VAL A 71 5.27 3.70 14.52
C VAL A 71 3.95 4.38 14.83
N THR A 72 3.88 5.19 15.89
CA THR A 72 2.66 5.90 16.30
C THR A 72 2.19 6.88 15.22
N SER A 73 3.12 7.58 14.58
CA SER A 73 2.78 8.52 13.50
C SER A 73 2.17 7.79 12.30
N PHE A 74 2.73 6.63 11.93
CA PHE A 74 2.19 5.83 10.85
C PHE A 74 0.81 5.26 11.21
N GLN A 75 0.63 4.75 12.43
CA GLN A 75 -0.66 4.29 12.91
C GLN A 75 -1.72 5.40 12.86
N ASN A 76 -1.39 6.62 13.26
CA ASN A 76 -2.33 7.75 13.21
C ASN A 76 -2.79 8.10 11.79
N VAL A 77 -1.95 7.87 10.78
CA VAL A 77 -2.27 8.16 9.37
C VAL A 77 -3.04 7.01 8.72
N PHE A 78 -2.65 5.77 8.98
CA PHE A 78 -3.08 4.61 8.19
C PHE A 78 -3.97 3.61 8.95
N ARG A 79 -3.97 3.61 10.29
CA ARG A 79 -4.72 2.64 11.11
C ARG A 79 -6.14 3.08 11.47
N ASN A 80 -6.60 4.23 10.98
CA ASN A 80 -8.00 4.66 11.13
C ASN A 80 -8.98 3.86 10.23
N GLY A 81 -8.47 2.88 9.47
CA GLY A 81 -9.25 2.01 8.61
C GLY A 81 -9.98 0.87 9.35
N SER A 82 -10.74 0.08 8.58
CA SER A 82 -11.56 -1.04 9.04
C SER A 82 -10.75 -2.31 9.31
N ASP A 83 -9.64 -2.52 8.60
CA ASP A 83 -8.82 -3.74 8.72
C ASP A 83 -7.34 -3.48 8.38
N SER A 84 -6.43 -4.23 8.99
CA SER A 84 -4.99 -4.16 8.68
C SER A 84 -4.31 -5.48 8.98
N GLY A 85 -3.31 -5.84 8.19
CA GLY A 85 -2.63 -7.11 8.34
C GLY A 85 -1.58 -7.38 7.27
N VAL A 86 -1.24 -8.66 7.10
CA VAL A 86 -0.24 -9.11 6.15
C VAL A 86 -0.81 -10.21 5.27
N TRP A 87 -0.72 -10.04 3.95
CA TRP A 87 -0.85 -11.15 3.01
C TRP A 87 0.55 -11.69 2.71
N ASN A 88 0.79 -12.95 3.09
CA ASN A 88 2.06 -13.62 2.87
C ASN A 88 1.99 -14.43 1.58
N THR A 89 3.04 -14.36 0.76
CA THR A 89 3.23 -15.19 -0.42
C THR A 89 4.61 -15.83 -0.37
N ASP A 90 4.88 -16.83 -1.21
CA ASP A 90 6.22 -17.43 -1.31
C ASP A 90 7.30 -16.43 -1.76
N GLU A 91 6.91 -15.33 -2.40
CA GLU A 91 7.84 -14.32 -2.93
C GLU A 91 8.07 -13.14 -1.98
N ARG A 92 7.03 -12.65 -1.31
CA ARG A 92 7.07 -11.43 -0.48
C ARG A 92 5.84 -11.28 0.42
N ASP A 93 5.98 -10.36 1.35
CA ASP A 93 4.91 -9.90 2.22
C ASP A 93 4.26 -8.61 1.67
N PHE A 94 2.94 -8.53 1.84
CA PHE A 94 2.15 -7.35 1.52
C PHE A 94 1.44 -6.86 2.79
N TYR A 95 1.82 -5.68 3.27
CA TYR A 95 1.26 -5.05 4.46
C TYR A 95 0.08 -4.16 4.07
N TYR A 96 -1.13 -4.55 4.44
CA TYR A 96 -2.36 -3.87 4.04
C TYR A 96 -2.96 -3.05 5.18
N PHE A 97 -3.58 -1.93 4.79
CA PHE A 97 -4.35 -1.02 5.63
C PHE A 97 -5.60 -0.65 4.85
N LEU A 98 -6.70 -1.35 5.12
CA LEU A 98 -7.97 -1.20 4.41
C LEU A 98 -8.90 -0.27 5.17
N SER A 99 -9.70 0.48 4.42
CA SER A 99 -10.71 1.39 4.93
C SER A 99 -12.00 1.25 4.13
N ASP A 100 -13.14 1.21 4.82
CA ASP A 100 -14.46 1.16 4.20
C ASP A 100 -14.94 2.56 3.75
N ASP A 101 -14.45 3.61 4.42
CA ASP A 101 -14.92 5.00 4.27
C ASP A 101 -13.88 5.95 3.68
N ASP A 102 -12.63 5.53 3.56
CA ASP A 102 -11.51 6.32 3.02
C ASP A 102 -10.60 5.43 2.14
N ARG A 103 -9.40 5.91 1.87
CA ARG A 103 -8.39 5.25 1.06
C ARG A 103 -7.79 4.06 1.79
N SER A 104 -7.56 3.02 1.01
CA SER A 104 -6.87 1.80 1.38
C SER A 104 -5.46 1.80 0.79
N PHE A 105 -4.53 1.19 1.52
CA PHE A 105 -3.11 1.19 1.19
C PHE A 105 -2.54 -0.22 1.31
N VAL A 106 -1.62 -0.57 0.41
CA VAL A 106 -0.82 -1.79 0.48
C VAL A 106 0.65 -1.42 0.26
N PHE A 107 1.50 -1.82 1.19
CA PHE A 107 2.93 -1.62 1.15
C PHE A 107 3.64 -2.95 0.92
N PHE A 108 4.65 -2.97 0.04
CA PHE A 108 5.47 -4.16 -0.19
C PHE A 108 6.85 -3.78 -0.73
N SER A 109 7.83 -4.65 -0.48
CA SER A 109 9.16 -4.47 -1.07
C SER A 109 9.19 -5.05 -2.49
N SER A 110 9.69 -4.27 -3.43
CA SER A 110 10.05 -4.75 -4.76
C SER A 110 11.36 -5.57 -4.71
N ASN A 111 11.68 -6.28 -5.80
CA ASN A 111 12.85 -7.18 -5.84
C ASN A 111 14.19 -6.46 -5.68
N ASP A 112 14.25 -5.17 -6.00
CA ASP A 112 15.44 -4.33 -5.80
C ASP A 112 15.48 -3.67 -4.41
N GLY A 113 14.55 -4.02 -3.53
CA GLY A 113 14.49 -3.53 -2.16
C GLY A 113 13.83 -2.16 -2.01
N ARG A 114 13.29 -1.54 -3.07
CA ARG A 114 12.47 -0.33 -2.93
C ARG A 114 11.11 -0.65 -2.35
N LEU A 115 10.64 0.22 -1.46
CA LEU A 115 9.29 0.14 -0.91
C LEU A 115 8.30 0.70 -1.94
N ILE A 116 7.29 -0.10 -2.26
CA ILE A 116 6.19 0.28 -3.14
C ILE A 116 4.96 0.51 -2.28
N LYS A 117 4.26 1.61 -2.54
CA LYS A 117 2.92 1.87 -2.02
C LYS A 117 1.91 1.78 -3.16
N LEU A 118 0.93 0.92 -2.98
CA LEU A 118 -0.29 0.85 -3.77
C LEU A 118 -1.43 1.48 -2.96
N GLU A 119 -2.18 2.39 -3.57
CA GLU A 119 -3.27 3.12 -2.91
C GLU A 119 -4.51 3.15 -3.81
N SER A 120 -5.69 3.02 -3.20
CA SER A 120 -6.99 3.16 -3.88
C SER A 120 -8.08 3.60 -2.92
N ASP A 121 -9.07 4.33 -3.42
CA ASP A 121 -10.28 4.73 -2.70
C ASP A 121 -11.51 3.87 -3.01
N PHE A 122 -11.35 2.75 -3.74
CA PHE A 122 -12.48 1.91 -4.14
C PHE A 122 -12.20 0.41 -4.24
N LEU A 123 -10.95 -0.03 -4.16
CA LEU A 123 -10.62 -1.46 -4.19
C LEU A 123 -10.86 -2.07 -2.81
N ASP A 124 -11.49 -3.24 -2.78
CA ASP A 124 -11.53 -4.08 -1.59
C ASP A 124 -10.29 -4.99 -1.48
N ALA A 125 -10.22 -5.80 -0.42
CA ALA A 125 -9.11 -6.73 -0.20
C ALA A 125 -8.83 -7.65 -1.41
N LYS A 126 -9.88 -8.20 -2.03
CA LYS A 126 -9.73 -9.14 -3.15
C LYS A 126 -9.26 -8.41 -4.40
N ASP A 127 -9.79 -7.22 -4.64
CA ASP A 127 -9.39 -6.38 -5.78
C ASP A 127 -7.92 -5.94 -5.67
N PHE A 128 -7.43 -5.60 -4.47
CA PHE A 128 -6.00 -5.37 -4.25
C PHE A 128 -5.17 -6.62 -4.51
N GLN A 129 -5.58 -7.78 -3.98
CA GLN A 129 -4.88 -9.03 -4.18
C GLN A 129 -4.82 -9.42 -5.67
N ALA A 130 -5.92 -9.26 -6.40
CA ALA A 130 -5.96 -9.49 -7.84
C ALA A 130 -5.03 -8.51 -8.58
N ALA A 131 -5.03 -7.24 -8.18
CA ALA A 131 -4.17 -6.24 -8.80
C ALA A 131 -2.67 -6.51 -8.62
N LEU A 132 -2.32 -7.12 -7.49
CA LEU A 132 -0.98 -7.57 -7.13
C LEU A 132 -0.64 -8.97 -7.69
N GLY A 133 -1.62 -9.66 -8.29
CA GLY A 133 -1.46 -11.02 -8.81
C GLY A 133 -1.30 -12.09 -7.72
N ILE A 134 -1.78 -11.81 -6.51
CA ILE A 134 -1.82 -12.75 -5.37
C ILE A 134 -2.94 -13.78 -5.58
N VAL A 135 -4.05 -13.35 -6.16
CA VAL A 135 -5.19 -14.20 -6.56
C VAL A 135 -5.50 -13.98 -8.04
N GLU A 136 -6.15 -14.95 -8.68
CA GLU A 136 -6.62 -14.76 -10.06
C GLU A 136 -7.78 -13.75 -10.10
N PRO A 137 -7.84 -12.87 -11.13
CA PRO A 137 -8.97 -11.98 -11.34
C PRO A 137 -10.23 -12.78 -11.71
N HIS A 138 -11.40 -12.31 -11.28
CA HIS A 138 -12.69 -12.88 -11.68
C HIS A 138 -13.13 -12.42 -13.07
#